data_AF-A0A2U3MV56-F1
#
_entry.id   AF-A0A2U3MV56-F1
#
_cell.length_a   1.000
_cell.length_b   1.000
_cell.length_c   1.000
_cell.angle_alpha   90.00
_cell.angle_beta   90.00
_cell.angle_gamma   90.00
#
_symmetry.space_group_name_H-M   'P 1'
#
loop_
_entity.id
_entity.type
_entity.pdbx_description
1 polymer ?
#
loop_
_entity_poly.entity_id
_entity_poly.type
_entity_poly.pdbx_seq_one_letter_code
_entity_poly.pdbx_strand_id
1 'polypeptide(L)'
;MTELNNAPVNEQENNFTKLAKINVNGHTEKKGRFTYLSWTFAVSEAMKVDPLTNWVFREPTIFSDGTMMVHCDVTMFGKSIYMFLPVMNNSNKAIVKPNAFDINSAMMRCLVKGIAAHGLGLYIYAGEDLPEEEKQSIPAQSQNQNTASSAQATKTQKPKRTQAQLYNDALAAIKEAPNTEILNAAMKRFKGTTYEAGITNACRARADMMGWKPNPTTTKNVVQQNNQMHS
;
A
#
# COMPACT_ATOMS: atom_id res chain seq x y z
N MET A 1 -4.71 -21.20 50.02
CA MET A 1 -4.70 -20.08 49.06
C MET A 1 -4.47 -20.70 47.69
N THR A 2 -5.53 -20.80 46.89
CA THR A 2 -5.49 -21.40 45.56
C THR A 2 -4.98 -20.36 44.57
N GLU A 3 -3.84 -20.66 43.94
CA GLU A 3 -3.29 -19.86 42.85
C GLU A 3 -4.24 -19.92 41.65
N LEU A 4 -4.70 -18.75 41.20
CA LEU A 4 -5.47 -18.61 39.98
C LEU A 4 -4.49 -18.65 38.80
N ASN A 5 -4.48 -19.78 38.10
CA ASN A 5 -3.79 -19.96 36.82
C ASN A 5 -4.30 -18.94 35.79
N ASN A 6 -3.52 -17.92 35.51
CA ASN A 6 -3.77 -16.97 34.44
C ASN A 6 -3.22 -17.56 33.14
N ALA A 7 -4.02 -18.42 32.48
CA ALA A 7 -3.69 -18.93 31.16
C ALA A 7 -3.73 -17.77 30.14
N PRO A 8 -2.76 -17.68 29.20
CA PRO A 8 -2.77 -16.62 28.19
C PRO A 8 -4.01 -16.78 27.29
N VAL A 9 -4.83 -15.73 27.24
CA VAL A 9 -5.94 -15.63 26.28
C VAL A 9 -5.33 -15.65 24.89
N ASN A 10 -5.54 -16.74 24.17
CA ASN A 10 -5.14 -16.86 22.77
C ASN A 10 -6.11 -16.01 21.95
N GLU A 11 -5.82 -14.71 21.78
CA GLU A 11 -6.60 -13.82 20.92
C GLU A 11 -6.51 -14.30 19.47
N GLN A 12 -7.50 -15.08 19.06
CA GLN A 12 -7.60 -15.52 17.68
C GLN A 12 -7.88 -14.31 16.79
N GLU A 13 -6.92 -13.98 15.92
CA GLU A 13 -6.99 -12.84 15.03
C GLU A 13 -8.24 -12.90 14.13
N ASN A 14 -9.09 -11.88 14.20
CA ASN A 14 -10.30 -11.78 13.39
C ASN A 14 -9.99 -11.31 11.94
N ASN A 15 -10.94 -11.50 11.03
CA ASN A 15 -10.76 -11.22 9.60
C ASN A 15 -10.48 -9.75 9.29
N PHE A 16 -11.03 -8.82 10.08
CA PHE A 16 -10.77 -7.40 9.94
C PHE A 16 -9.29 -7.09 10.21
N THR A 17 -8.75 -7.59 11.33
CA THR A 17 -7.34 -7.37 11.70
C THR A 17 -6.37 -7.93 10.65
N LYS A 18 -6.70 -9.09 10.05
CA LYS A 18 -5.91 -9.66 8.95
C LYS A 18 -5.86 -8.75 7.72
N LEU A 19 -7.02 -8.25 7.28
CA LEU A 19 -7.12 -7.33 6.14
C LEU A 19 -6.46 -5.99 6.43
N ALA A 20 -6.59 -5.48 7.65
CA ALA A 20 -6.01 -4.20 8.06
C ALA A 20 -4.48 -4.19 8.04
N LYS A 21 -3.83 -5.35 8.08
CA LYS A 21 -2.36 -5.48 7.95
C LYS A 21 -1.86 -5.29 6.51
N ILE A 22 -2.73 -5.38 5.49
CA ILE A 22 -2.33 -5.21 4.10
C ILE A 22 -2.02 -3.73 3.85
N ASN A 23 -0.76 -3.43 3.52
CA ASN A 23 -0.36 -2.08 3.14
C ASN A 23 -0.87 -1.77 1.72
N VAL A 24 -1.73 -0.76 1.63
CA VAL A 24 -2.36 -0.38 0.36
C VAL A 24 -1.71 0.84 -0.31
N ASN A 25 -0.72 1.48 0.32
CA ASN A 25 -0.19 2.78 -0.10
C ASN A 25 0.33 2.79 -1.56
N GLY A 26 0.93 1.68 -2.01
CA GLY A 26 1.42 1.52 -3.39
C GLY A 26 0.32 1.38 -4.46
N HIS A 27 -0.94 1.24 -4.03
CA HIS A 27 -2.12 1.07 -4.89
C HIS A 27 -3.10 2.23 -4.74
N THR A 28 -2.64 3.34 -4.17
CA THR A 28 -3.44 4.56 -4.02
C THR A 28 -3.12 5.60 -5.08
N GLU A 29 -4.12 6.39 -5.44
CA GLU A 29 -4.00 7.59 -6.26
C GLU A 29 -4.47 8.81 -5.47
N LYS A 30 -3.80 9.94 -5.62
CA LYS A 30 -4.30 11.21 -5.07
C LYS A 30 -5.06 12.00 -6.13
N LYS A 31 -6.26 12.46 -5.78
CA LYS A 31 -6.98 13.48 -6.57
C LYS A 31 -7.33 14.64 -5.65
N GLY A 32 -6.64 15.75 -5.84
CA GLY A 32 -6.67 16.88 -4.92
C GLY A 32 -6.18 16.45 -3.53
N ARG A 33 -6.98 16.71 -2.50
CA ARG A 33 -6.68 16.36 -1.11
C ARG A 33 -7.06 14.94 -0.70
N PHE A 34 -7.67 14.16 -1.59
CA PHE A 34 -8.20 12.84 -1.28
C PHE A 34 -7.28 11.73 -1.80
N THR A 35 -7.22 10.65 -1.03
CA THR A 35 -6.49 9.43 -1.37
C THR A 35 -7.50 8.35 -1.75
N TYR A 36 -7.34 7.75 -2.92
CA TYR A 36 -8.24 6.74 -3.46
C TYR A 36 -7.50 5.43 -3.60
N LEU A 37 -8.02 4.34 -3.05
CA LEU A 37 -7.53 3.00 -3.34
C LEU A 37 -8.02 2.55 -4.71
N SER A 38 -7.13 1.95 -5.50
CA SER A 38 -7.47 1.31 -6.77
C SER A 38 -8.55 0.23 -6.56
N TRP A 39 -9.64 0.32 -7.32
CA TRP A 39 -10.75 -0.62 -7.20
C TRP A 39 -10.36 -2.04 -7.62
N THR A 40 -9.52 -2.19 -8.66
CA THR A 40 -9.06 -3.50 -9.12
C THR A 40 -8.22 -4.19 -8.06
N PHE A 41 -7.36 -3.42 -7.38
CA PHE A 41 -6.56 -3.92 -6.27
C PHE A 41 -7.44 -4.32 -5.09
N ALA A 42 -8.39 -3.46 -4.69
CA ALA A 42 -9.28 -3.74 -3.57
C ALA A 42 -10.09 -5.04 -3.78
N VAL A 43 -10.68 -5.22 -4.98
CA VAL A 43 -11.42 -6.44 -5.33
C VAL A 43 -10.48 -7.65 -5.35
N SER A 44 -9.28 -7.52 -5.92
CA SER A 44 -8.30 -8.62 -5.95
C SER A 44 -7.89 -9.07 -4.55
N GLU A 45 -7.58 -8.14 -3.65
CA GLU A 45 -7.22 -8.49 -2.27
C GLU A 45 -8.40 -9.08 -1.50
N ALA A 46 -9.62 -8.57 -1.69
CA ALA A 46 -10.82 -9.12 -1.08
C ALA A 46 -11.05 -10.59 -1.50
N MET A 47 -10.99 -10.88 -2.80
CA MET A 47 -11.18 -12.24 -3.33
C MET A 47 -10.07 -13.22 -2.92
N LYS A 48 -8.82 -12.75 -2.70
CA LYS A 48 -7.73 -13.60 -2.21
C LYS A 48 -7.98 -14.10 -0.80
N VAL A 49 -8.54 -13.26 0.06
CA VAL A 49 -8.80 -13.60 1.47
C VAL A 49 -10.18 -14.23 1.68
N ASP A 50 -11.13 -13.91 0.81
CA ASP A 50 -12.47 -14.49 0.79
C ASP A 50 -12.95 -14.70 -0.66
N PRO A 51 -12.80 -15.92 -1.22
CA PRO A 51 -13.26 -16.26 -2.56
C PRO A 51 -14.77 -16.12 -2.77
N LEU A 52 -15.58 -16.02 -1.70
CA LEU A 52 -17.03 -15.81 -1.77
C LEU A 52 -17.43 -14.33 -1.72
N THR A 53 -16.45 -13.41 -1.71
CA THR A 53 -16.68 -11.97 -1.79
C THR A 53 -17.64 -11.66 -2.93
N ASN A 54 -18.72 -10.94 -2.61
CA ASN A 54 -19.70 -10.48 -3.60
C ASN A 54 -20.19 -9.07 -3.25
N TRP A 55 -20.75 -8.39 -4.25
CA TRP A 55 -21.34 -7.07 -4.05
C TRP A 55 -22.59 -6.88 -4.92
N VAL A 56 -23.47 -6.01 -4.43
CA VAL A 56 -24.68 -5.60 -5.14
C VAL A 56 -24.71 -4.09 -5.18
N PHE A 57 -24.88 -3.52 -6.38
CA PHE A 57 -25.24 -2.12 -6.52
C PHE A 57 -26.76 -2.00 -6.51
N ARG A 58 -27.30 -1.14 -5.65
CA ARG A 58 -28.73 -0.85 -5.61
C ARG A 58 -29.05 0.32 -6.52
N GLU A 59 -30.34 0.51 -6.79
CA GLU A 59 -30.83 1.69 -7.50
C GLU A 59 -30.36 2.98 -6.82
N PRO A 60 -29.75 3.91 -7.58
CA PRO A 60 -29.36 5.21 -7.04
C PRO A 60 -30.58 6.01 -6.55
N THR A 61 -30.42 6.73 -5.44
CA THR A 61 -31.40 7.73 -5.02
C THR A 61 -31.19 9.01 -5.83
N ILE A 62 -32.24 9.52 -6.48
CA ILE A 62 -32.23 10.81 -7.18
C ILE A 62 -32.92 11.85 -6.28
N PHE A 63 -32.22 12.92 -5.93
CA PHE A 63 -32.78 14.02 -5.13
C PHE A 63 -33.52 15.03 -6.01
N SER A 64 -34.38 15.85 -5.39
CA SER A 64 -35.21 16.85 -6.08
C SER A 64 -34.40 17.93 -6.82
N ASP A 65 -33.16 18.18 -6.39
CA ASP A 65 -32.23 19.10 -7.03
C ASP A 65 -31.48 18.47 -8.22
N GLY A 66 -31.76 17.21 -8.54
CA GLY A 66 -31.12 16.45 -9.61
C GLY A 66 -29.77 15.84 -9.24
N THR A 67 -29.32 15.97 -7.98
CA THR A 67 -28.14 15.24 -7.49
C THR A 67 -28.48 13.78 -7.19
N MET A 68 -27.47 12.92 -7.06
CA MET A 68 -27.67 11.47 -6.88
C MET A 68 -26.82 10.88 -5.76
N MET A 69 -27.34 9.85 -5.09
CA MET A 69 -26.65 8.97 -4.15
C MET A 69 -26.56 7.57 -4.75
N VAL A 70 -25.37 6.95 -4.76
CA VAL A 70 -25.21 5.54 -5.12
C VAL A 70 -25.10 4.67 -3.88
N HIS A 71 -25.40 3.39 -4.03
CA HIS A 71 -25.53 2.44 -2.93
C HIS A 71 -24.87 1.12 -3.29
N CYS A 72 -24.12 0.53 -2.35
CA CYS A 72 -23.43 -0.74 -2.55
C CYS A 72 -23.46 -1.58 -1.27
N ASP A 73 -23.90 -2.83 -1.39
CA ASP A 73 -23.71 -3.85 -0.36
C ASP A 73 -22.47 -4.66 -0.71
N VAL A 74 -21.54 -4.80 0.23
CA VAL A 74 -20.35 -5.65 0.09
C VAL A 74 -20.42 -6.77 1.11
N THR A 75 -20.47 -8.00 0.63
CA THR A 75 -20.49 -9.20 1.47
C THR A 75 -19.12 -9.87 1.45
N MET A 76 -18.49 -9.94 2.63
CA MET A 76 -17.24 -10.65 2.88
C MET A 76 -17.33 -11.38 4.22
N PHE A 77 -16.72 -12.55 4.31
CA PHE A 77 -16.68 -13.41 5.49
C PHE A 77 -18.06 -13.69 6.09
N GLY A 78 -19.07 -13.85 5.24
CA GLY A 78 -20.47 -14.07 5.65
C GLY A 78 -21.17 -12.84 6.23
N LYS A 79 -20.55 -11.66 6.22
CA LYS A 79 -21.15 -10.39 6.68
C LYS A 79 -21.35 -9.45 5.50
N SER A 80 -22.56 -8.90 5.38
CA SER A 80 -22.85 -7.83 4.43
C SER A 80 -22.72 -6.46 5.10
N ILE A 81 -22.04 -5.53 4.44
CA ILE A 81 -21.93 -4.12 4.86
C ILE A 81 -22.51 -3.25 3.75
N TYR A 82 -23.54 -2.49 4.10
CA TYR A 82 -24.14 -1.49 3.23
C TYR A 82 -23.37 -0.16 3.32
N MET A 83 -23.08 0.41 2.15
CA MET A 83 -22.44 1.72 1.99
C MET A 83 -23.20 2.57 0.97
N PHE A 84 -23.03 3.88 1.07
CA PHE A 84 -23.55 4.86 0.14
C PHE A 84 -22.52 5.95 -0.15
N LEU A 85 -22.64 6.60 -1.31
CA LEU A 85 -21.76 7.70 -1.69
C LEU A 85 -22.49 8.69 -2.62
N PRO A 86 -22.43 10.01 -2.37
CA PRO A 86 -22.97 10.97 -3.30
C PRO A 86 -22.15 11.00 -4.59
N VAL A 87 -22.82 11.21 -5.72
CA VAL A 87 -22.15 11.43 -7.00
C VAL A 87 -21.57 12.85 -7.00
N MET A 88 -20.24 12.93 -6.94
CA MET A 88 -19.51 14.19 -6.75
C MET A 88 -18.37 14.34 -7.75
N ASN A 89 -18.01 15.59 -8.02
CA ASN A 89 -16.82 15.92 -8.80
C ASN A 89 -15.54 15.86 -7.93
N ASN A 90 -14.38 16.16 -8.54
CA ASN A 90 -13.07 16.17 -7.87
C ASN A 90 -12.92 17.22 -6.75
N SER A 91 -13.91 18.09 -6.54
CA SER A 91 -13.96 19.08 -5.46
C SER A 91 -14.97 18.69 -4.36
N ASN A 92 -15.45 17.45 -4.34
CA ASN A 92 -16.50 16.97 -3.43
C ASN A 92 -17.81 17.78 -3.50
N LYS A 93 -18.10 18.38 -4.65
CA LYS A 93 -19.41 19.00 -4.89
C LYS A 93 -20.30 17.99 -5.58
N ALA A 94 -21.52 17.82 -5.07
CA ALA A 94 -22.53 16.99 -5.70
C ALA A 94 -22.76 17.46 -7.15
N ILE A 95 -22.85 16.51 -8.07
CA ILE A 95 -23.10 16.79 -9.48
C ILE A 95 -24.61 16.75 -9.70
N VAL A 96 -25.17 17.83 -10.24
CA VAL A 96 -26.56 17.88 -10.70
C VAL A 96 -26.64 17.20 -12.06
N LYS A 97 -27.58 16.27 -12.23
CA LYS A 97 -27.80 15.47 -13.45
C LYS A 97 -26.51 14.79 -13.93
N PRO A 98 -25.88 13.94 -13.11
CA PRO A 98 -24.62 13.29 -13.46
C PRO A 98 -24.79 12.36 -14.66
N ASN A 99 -23.72 12.20 -15.44
CA ASN A 99 -23.69 11.25 -16.55
C ASN A 99 -23.29 9.83 -16.07
N ALA A 100 -23.34 8.86 -16.97
CA ALA A 100 -23.01 7.47 -16.65
C ALA A 100 -21.58 7.27 -16.12
N PHE A 101 -20.60 8.06 -16.56
CA PHE A 101 -19.22 7.98 -16.05
C PHE A 101 -19.09 8.54 -14.63
N ASP A 102 -19.82 9.60 -14.31
CA ASP A 102 -19.88 10.16 -12.96
C ASP A 102 -20.48 9.13 -11.99
N ILE A 103 -21.59 8.51 -12.40
CA ILE A 103 -22.28 7.46 -11.63
C ILE A 103 -21.36 6.25 -11.44
N ASN A 104 -20.76 5.72 -12.52
CA ASN A 104 -19.82 4.59 -12.45
C ASN A 104 -18.64 4.89 -11.51
N SER A 105 -18.06 6.08 -11.59
CA SER A 105 -16.97 6.49 -10.71
C SER A 105 -17.39 6.50 -9.24
N ALA A 106 -18.60 6.98 -8.94
CA ALA A 106 -19.15 6.95 -7.59
C ALA A 106 -19.46 5.52 -7.12
N MET A 107 -20.03 4.66 -7.98
CA MET A 107 -20.32 3.26 -7.66
C MET A 107 -19.05 2.50 -7.30
N MET A 108 -17.98 2.62 -8.10
CA MET A 108 -16.71 1.96 -7.81
C MET A 108 -16.07 2.49 -6.52
N ARG A 109 -16.13 3.81 -6.27
CA ARG A 109 -15.67 4.37 -4.99
C ARG A 109 -16.47 3.83 -3.80
N CYS A 110 -17.79 3.66 -3.96
CA CYS A 110 -18.66 3.09 -2.94
C CYS A 110 -18.32 1.62 -2.65
N LEU A 111 -18.06 0.82 -3.69
CA LEU A 111 -17.58 -0.57 -3.57
C LEU A 111 -16.27 -0.63 -2.77
N VAL A 112 -15.27 0.17 -3.13
CA VAL A 112 -13.98 0.18 -2.42
C VAL A 112 -14.14 0.60 -0.96
N LYS A 113 -15.00 1.59 -0.67
CA LYS A 113 -15.32 1.96 0.72
C LYS A 113 -15.99 0.82 1.49
N GLY A 114 -16.86 0.03 0.84
CA GLY A 114 -17.45 -1.18 1.43
C GLY A 114 -16.43 -2.27 1.73
N ILE A 115 -15.48 -2.51 0.82
CA ILE A 115 -14.36 -3.44 1.05
C ILE A 115 -13.47 -2.92 2.20
N ALA A 116 -13.21 -1.62 2.25
CA ALA A 116 -12.41 -1.03 3.33
C ALA A 116 -13.08 -1.15 4.71
N ALA A 117 -14.41 -1.10 4.76
CA ALA A 117 -15.17 -1.35 6.00
C ALA A 117 -15.02 -2.79 6.53
N HIS A 118 -14.59 -3.74 5.68
CA HIS A 118 -14.18 -5.09 6.10
C HIS A 118 -12.72 -5.17 6.58
N GLY A 119 -11.95 -4.10 6.45
CA GLY A 119 -10.60 -3.95 7.04
C GLY A 119 -9.52 -3.49 6.05
N LEU A 120 -9.75 -3.59 4.74
CA LEU A 120 -8.71 -3.31 3.74
C LEU A 120 -8.47 -1.80 3.59
N GLY A 121 -7.34 -1.30 4.11
CA GLY A 121 -6.89 0.07 3.82
C GLY A 121 -7.79 1.17 4.40
N LEU A 122 -8.64 0.88 5.39
CA LEU A 122 -9.56 1.85 6.00
C LEU A 122 -8.86 3.14 6.47
N TYR A 123 -7.60 3.03 6.90
CA TYR A 123 -6.78 4.13 7.38
C TYR A 123 -6.57 5.26 6.36
N ILE A 124 -6.66 4.99 5.05
CA ILE A 124 -6.49 6.05 4.03
C ILE A 124 -7.65 7.05 4.00
N TYR A 125 -8.80 6.66 4.57
CA TYR A 125 -9.99 7.51 4.70
C TYR A 125 -10.04 8.26 6.03
N ALA A 126 -9.12 7.98 6.96
CA ALA A 126 -9.07 8.66 8.24
C ALA A 126 -8.85 10.17 8.04
N GLY A 127 -9.67 10.98 8.69
CA GLY A 127 -9.60 12.45 8.59
C GLY A 127 -10.20 13.05 7.32
N GLU A 128 -10.86 12.27 6.44
CA GLU A 128 -11.66 12.85 5.34
C GLU A 128 -12.72 13.83 5.88
N ASP A 129 -13.34 13.45 7.00
CA ASP A 129 -14.52 14.10 7.60
C ASP A 129 -14.19 15.29 8.50
N LEU A 130 -12.92 15.48 8.86
CA LEU A 130 -12.50 16.55 9.76
C LEU A 130 -12.40 17.91 9.05
N PRO A 131 -12.63 19.03 9.75
CA PRO A 131 -12.26 20.36 9.29
C PRO A 131 -10.79 20.42 8.86
N GLU A 132 -10.44 21.25 7.87
CA GLU A 132 -9.07 21.35 7.33
C GLU A 132 -8.02 21.67 8.41
N GLU A 133 -8.43 22.43 9.44
CA GLU A 133 -7.60 22.83 10.59
C GLU A 133 -7.24 21.64 11.50
N GLU A 134 -8.10 20.63 11.60
CA GLU A 134 -7.91 19.46 12.46
C GLU A 134 -7.08 18.36 11.78
N LYS A 135 -7.00 18.36 10.44
CA LYS A 135 -6.25 17.37 9.65
C LYS A 135 -4.73 17.43 9.88
N GLN A 136 -4.20 18.56 10.38
CA GLN A 136 -2.77 18.73 10.66
C GLN A 136 -2.30 18.04 11.94
N SER A 137 -3.24 17.59 12.80
CA SER A 137 -2.94 16.98 14.11
C SER A 137 -2.92 15.44 14.11
N ILE A 138 -3.31 14.79 13.02
CA ILE A 138 -3.27 13.32 12.90
C ILE A 138 -1.87 12.89 12.42
N PRO A 139 -1.17 11.97 13.10
CA PRO A 139 0.10 11.44 12.60
C PRO A 139 -0.08 10.86 11.20
N ALA A 140 0.52 11.54 10.22
CA ALA A 140 0.31 11.29 8.80
C ALA A 140 0.86 9.93 8.39
N GLN A 141 -0.02 8.95 8.19
CA GLN A 141 0.28 7.79 7.35
C GLN A 141 0.32 8.26 5.88
N SER A 142 1.53 8.65 5.46
CA SER A 142 2.01 8.73 4.08
C SER A 142 1.14 9.52 3.09
N GLN A 143 1.13 10.85 3.25
CA GLN A 143 0.80 11.75 2.16
C GLN A 143 1.97 11.83 1.16
N ASN A 144 1.83 11.29 -0.06
CA ASN A 144 2.70 11.70 -1.17
C ASN A 144 1.90 11.98 -2.44
N GLN A 145 2.11 13.18 -2.99
CA GLN A 145 1.45 13.76 -4.15
C GLN A 145 2.23 13.40 -5.42
N ASN A 146 1.54 12.97 -6.46
CA ASN A 146 2.03 13.01 -7.84
C ASN A 146 0.89 13.52 -8.73
N THR A 147 1.07 14.71 -9.30
CA THR A 147 0.24 15.26 -10.38
C THR A 147 1.14 15.49 -11.60
N ALA A 148 0.74 14.97 -12.75
CA ALA A 148 1.21 15.39 -14.08
C ALA A 148 0.03 16.06 -14.80
N SER A 149 0.16 17.24 -15.38
CA SER A 149 0.41 17.56 -16.81
C SER A 149 0.37 19.11 -16.93
N SER A 150 0.99 19.88 -17.83
CA SER A 150 1.43 19.71 -19.23
C SER A 150 2.27 20.93 -19.70
N ALA A 151 3.20 20.67 -20.64
CA ALA A 151 3.75 21.53 -21.72
C ALA A 151 4.29 22.96 -21.47
N GLN A 152 5.63 23.14 -21.54
CA GLN A 152 6.33 24.02 -22.51
C GLN A 152 7.87 23.91 -22.39
N ALA A 153 8.56 24.07 -23.51
CA ALA A 153 9.98 23.77 -23.70
C ALA A 153 10.93 24.82 -23.11
N THR A 154 11.96 24.38 -22.36
CA THR A 154 13.32 25.00 -22.34
C THR A 154 14.32 24.05 -21.64
N LYS A 155 15.56 23.99 -22.15
CA LYS A 155 16.66 23.11 -21.70
C LYS A 155 17.08 23.41 -20.25
N THR A 156 17.06 22.43 -19.32
CA THR A 156 18.13 22.09 -18.33
C THR A 156 17.64 21.14 -17.20
N GLN A 157 18.50 20.16 -16.87
CA GLN A 157 18.56 19.27 -15.68
C GLN A 157 17.38 18.33 -15.36
N LYS A 158 17.65 17.02 -15.50
CA LYS A 158 16.78 15.90 -15.13
C LYS A 158 16.46 15.95 -13.61
N PRO A 159 15.20 15.84 -13.16
CA PRO A 159 14.86 15.86 -11.74
C PRO A 159 15.57 14.72 -11.00
N LYS A 160 16.21 15.02 -9.86
CA LYS A 160 16.86 14.01 -9.00
C LYS A 160 15.79 13.07 -8.44
N ARG A 161 15.83 11.81 -8.87
CA ARG A 161 14.94 10.74 -8.39
C ARG A 161 14.99 10.63 -6.87
N THR A 162 13.85 10.46 -6.23
CA THR A 162 13.75 10.22 -4.79
C THR A 162 14.37 8.87 -4.42
N GLN A 163 14.80 8.69 -3.16
CA GLN A 163 15.41 7.44 -2.70
C GLN A 163 14.45 6.23 -2.82
N ALA A 164 13.14 6.45 -2.71
CA ALA A 164 12.10 5.43 -2.91
C ALA A 164 11.93 5.06 -4.40
N GLN A 165 11.97 6.04 -5.31
CA GLN A 165 11.95 5.78 -6.76
C GLN A 165 13.21 5.00 -7.18
N LEU A 166 14.38 5.40 -6.65
CA LEU A 166 15.62 4.68 -6.89
C LEU A 166 15.56 3.25 -6.35
N TYR A 167 14.90 3.02 -5.22
CA TYR A 167 14.71 1.69 -4.65
C TYR A 167 13.86 0.80 -5.57
N ASN A 168 12.73 1.30 -6.06
CA ASN A 168 11.88 0.55 -7.00
C ASN A 168 12.59 0.29 -8.34
N ASP A 169 13.31 1.28 -8.87
CA ASP A 169 14.15 1.12 -10.07
C ASP A 169 15.21 0.03 -9.85
N ALA A 170 15.83 -0.02 -8.67
CA ALA A 170 16.82 -1.02 -8.32
C ALA A 170 16.21 -2.42 -8.20
N LEU A 171 15.01 -2.57 -7.63
CA LEU A 171 14.30 -3.85 -7.59
C LEU A 171 13.99 -4.37 -9.01
N ALA A 172 13.53 -3.49 -9.91
CA ALA A 172 13.29 -3.86 -11.30
C ALA A 172 14.59 -4.26 -12.03
N ALA A 173 15.68 -3.50 -11.82
CA ALA A 173 16.98 -3.81 -12.40
C ALA A 173 17.57 -5.12 -11.87
N ILE A 174 17.40 -5.43 -10.57
CA ILE A 174 17.83 -6.70 -9.97
C ILE A 174 17.05 -7.87 -10.56
N LYS A 175 15.73 -7.74 -10.73
CA LYS A 175 14.88 -8.80 -11.28
C LYS A 175 15.33 -9.22 -12.68
N GLU A 176 15.66 -8.25 -13.53
CA GLU A 176 16.08 -8.49 -14.92
C GLU A 176 17.61 -8.56 -15.09
N ALA A 177 18.37 -8.58 -13.98
CA ALA A 177 19.83 -8.54 -14.05
C ALA A 177 20.36 -9.75 -14.86
N PRO A 178 21.22 -9.53 -15.87
CA PRO A 178 21.91 -10.61 -16.59
C PRO A 178 23.21 -11.06 -15.91
N ASN A 179 23.74 -10.30 -14.93
CA ASN A 179 24.99 -10.61 -14.23
C ASN A 179 25.01 -10.04 -12.79
N THR A 180 26.08 -10.37 -12.05
CA THR A 180 26.26 -9.94 -10.64
C THR A 180 26.68 -8.48 -10.46
N GLU A 181 27.06 -7.77 -11.53
CA GLU A 181 27.52 -6.38 -11.43
C GLU A 181 26.39 -5.45 -11.00
N ILE A 182 25.18 -5.66 -11.52
CA ILE A 182 23.99 -4.89 -11.15
C ILE A 182 23.62 -5.13 -9.69
N LEU A 183 23.76 -6.37 -9.20
CA LEU A 183 23.51 -6.72 -7.81
C LEU A 183 24.51 -6.00 -6.88
N ASN A 184 25.81 -6.02 -7.24
CA ASN A 184 26.86 -5.35 -6.49
C ASN A 184 26.68 -3.82 -6.48
N ALA A 185 26.31 -3.24 -7.63
CA ALA A 185 26.03 -1.81 -7.74
C ALA A 185 24.82 -1.41 -6.89
N ALA A 186 23.75 -2.21 -6.89
CA ALA A 186 22.57 -1.98 -6.06
C ALA A 186 22.92 -2.08 -4.56
N MET A 187 23.62 -3.14 -4.13
CA MET A 187 24.03 -3.29 -2.73
C MET A 187 24.90 -2.11 -2.27
N LYS A 188 25.87 -1.68 -3.09
CA LYS A 188 26.70 -0.50 -2.77
C LYS A 188 25.89 0.79 -2.68
N ARG A 189 24.90 0.97 -3.57
CA ARG A 189 24.09 2.19 -3.66
C ARG A 189 23.11 2.36 -2.51
N PHE A 190 22.66 1.27 -1.90
CA PHE A 190 21.65 1.26 -0.82
C PHE A 190 22.21 0.90 0.56
N LYS A 191 23.51 0.61 0.68
CA LYS A 191 24.20 0.39 1.96
C LYS A 191 23.99 1.57 2.91
N GLY A 192 23.55 1.29 4.14
CA GLY A 192 23.26 2.29 5.17
C GLY A 192 21.93 3.03 4.99
N THR A 193 21.09 2.64 4.02
CA THR A 193 19.76 3.22 3.82
C THR A 193 18.68 2.34 4.42
N THR A 194 17.50 2.89 4.69
CA THR A 194 16.33 2.12 5.17
C THR A 194 15.91 0.99 4.22
N TYR A 195 16.36 1.04 2.96
CA TYR A 195 16.07 0.05 1.92
C TYR A 195 17.13 -1.04 1.76
N GLU A 196 18.23 -0.98 2.52
CA GLU A 196 19.37 -1.90 2.43
C GLU A 196 18.93 -3.36 2.52
N ALA A 197 18.17 -3.72 3.56
CA ALA A 197 17.70 -5.09 3.77
C ALA A 197 16.85 -5.61 2.60
N GLY A 198 15.99 -4.75 2.04
CA GLY A 198 15.16 -5.09 0.89
C GLY A 198 15.99 -5.35 -0.38
N ILE A 199 17.00 -4.52 -0.65
CA ILE A 199 17.91 -4.70 -1.79
C ILE A 199 18.78 -5.95 -1.59
N THR A 200 19.32 -6.19 -0.40
CA THR A 200 20.13 -7.38 -0.11
C THR A 200 19.33 -8.66 -0.32
N ASN A 201 18.07 -8.70 0.12
CA ASN A 201 17.20 -9.86 -0.06
C ASN A 201 16.86 -10.08 -1.55
N ALA A 202 16.55 -9.01 -2.30
CA ALA A 202 16.29 -9.11 -3.73
C ALA A 202 17.52 -9.59 -4.52
N CYS A 203 18.72 -9.08 -4.20
CA CYS A 203 19.97 -9.53 -4.82
C CYS A 203 20.25 -11.01 -4.52
N ARG A 204 20.02 -11.48 -3.28
CA ARG A 204 20.18 -12.89 -2.91
C ARG A 204 19.21 -13.77 -3.67
N ALA A 205 17.93 -13.41 -3.70
CA ALA A 205 16.91 -14.18 -4.42
C ALA A 205 17.24 -14.29 -5.92
N ARG A 206 17.70 -13.19 -6.55
CA ARG A 206 18.11 -13.22 -7.96
C ARG A 206 19.35 -14.09 -8.18
N ALA A 207 20.35 -14.01 -7.30
CA ALA A 207 21.55 -14.83 -7.39
C ALA A 207 21.23 -16.32 -7.26
N ASP A 208 20.33 -16.69 -6.34
CA ASP A 208 19.86 -18.07 -6.17
C ASP A 208 19.12 -18.57 -7.43
N MET A 209 18.22 -17.76 -7.98
CA MET A 209 17.48 -18.09 -9.22
C MET A 209 18.39 -18.31 -10.42
N MET A 210 19.48 -17.54 -10.52
CA MET A 210 20.42 -17.62 -11.64
C MET A 210 21.61 -18.56 -11.37
N GLY A 211 21.64 -19.22 -10.21
CA GLY A 211 22.73 -20.10 -9.82
C GLY A 211 24.08 -19.39 -9.58
N TRP A 212 24.06 -18.07 -9.34
CA TRP A 212 25.24 -17.27 -9.07
C TRP A 212 25.70 -17.45 -7.62
N LYS A 213 26.38 -18.56 -7.33
CA LYS A 213 26.93 -18.83 -6.00
C LYS A 213 28.07 -17.87 -5.67
N PRO A 214 28.10 -17.25 -4.48
CA PRO A 214 29.35 -16.76 -3.91
C PRO A 214 30.16 -17.94 -3.34
N ASN A 215 31.47 -17.95 -3.57
CA ASN A 215 32.38 -18.93 -2.97
C ASN A 215 32.30 -18.89 -1.42
N PRO A 216 32.28 -20.04 -0.72
CA PRO A 216 32.34 -20.07 0.73
C PRO A 216 33.79 -19.89 1.20
N THR A 217 34.26 -18.64 1.31
CA THR A 217 35.42 -18.26 2.13
C THR A 217 35.34 -16.74 2.31
N THR A 218 35.14 -16.16 3.50
CA THR A 218 36.19 -16.02 4.49
C THR A 218 35.60 -15.45 5.79
N THR A 219 35.59 -16.23 6.86
CA THR A 219 35.57 -15.71 8.23
C THR A 219 36.98 -15.16 8.51
N LYS A 220 37.15 -13.83 8.50
CA LYS A 220 38.31 -13.21 9.15
C LYS A 220 37.90 -12.79 10.55
N ASN A 221 38.17 -13.66 11.53
CA ASN A 221 38.56 -13.22 12.86
C ASN A 221 40.06 -13.48 12.99
N VAL A 222 40.84 -12.42 12.85
CA VAL A 222 42.22 -12.36 13.32
C VAL A 222 42.23 -11.35 14.46
N VAL A 223 42.40 -11.82 15.69
CA VAL A 223 43.28 -11.14 16.63
C VAL A 223 44.18 -12.21 17.23
N GLN A 224 45.44 -12.03 16.91
CA GLN A 224 46.60 -12.81 17.32
C GLN A 224 47.24 -12.06 18.51
N GLN A 225 47.52 -12.73 19.63
CA GLN A 225 48.76 -12.47 20.36
C GLN A 225 49.11 -13.57 21.36
N ASN A 226 50.35 -14.05 21.20
CA ASN A 226 51.16 -14.90 22.05
C ASN A 226 51.00 -14.70 23.57
N ASN A 227 51.14 -15.78 24.34
CA ASN A 227 52.27 -15.81 25.29
C ASN A 227 52.81 -17.23 25.56
N GLN A 228 54.12 -17.25 25.77
CA GLN A 228 55.08 -18.33 25.94
C GLN A 228 55.01 -19.09 27.29
N MET A 229 55.60 -20.30 27.28
CA MET A 229 56.29 -21.00 28.40
C MET A 229 55.41 -21.51 29.57
N HIS A 230 55.64 -22.67 30.20
CA HIS A 230 56.81 -23.50 30.40
C HIS A 230 56.41 -24.97 30.67
N SER A 231 57.35 -25.87 30.36
CA SER A 231 57.71 -27.15 31.03
C SER A 231 56.67 -28.26 31.19
#